data_AF-A0A1G7T7K8-F1
#
_entry.id   AF-A0A1G7T7K8-F1
#
_cell.length_a   1.000
_cell.length_b   1.000
_cell.length_c   1.000
_cell.angle_alpha   90.00
_cell.angle_beta   90.00
_cell.angle_gamma   90.00
#
_symmetry.space_group_name_H-M   'P 1'
#
loop_
_entity.id
_entity.type
_entity.pdbx_description
1 polymer ?
#
loop_
_entity_poly.entity_id
_entity_poly.type
_entity_poly.pdbx_seq_one_letter_code
_entity_poly.pdbx_strand_id
1 'polypeptide(L)'
;MVQTAGVPTIRIAQEPAADDLLGRDPLALLIGMLLDQQFPMERAFAGPALLAQRLGTDTLSAAAIADADPDALKAVFAGPPAVHRYPGSMAERTQAVCRLLVERYEGRAENLWADVPDGATLLRRVGELPGFGAQKAKILVALLGKQYGVTPSGWREAAGDYGTDGARRSVADVVDPTSLAEVRAFKQDAKAAAKAKKTS
;
A
#
# COMPACT_ATOMS: atom_id res chain seq x y z
N MET A 1 17.46 0.60 20.49
CA MET A 1 18.23 0.46 19.23
C MET A 1 17.21 0.31 18.12
N VAL A 2 17.05 1.33 17.28
CA VAL A 2 16.22 1.22 16.07
C VAL A 2 17.02 0.32 15.13
N GLN A 3 16.57 -0.92 14.96
CA GLN A 3 17.13 -1.81 13.96
C GLN A 3 16.83 -1.15 12.61
N THR A 4 17.84 -0.60 11.94
CA THR A 4 17.73 -0.24 10.53
C THR A 4 17.53 -1.55 9.78
N ALA A 5 16.26 -1.95 9.61
CA ALA A 5 15.90 -3.04 8.73
C ALA A 5 16.48 -2.72 7.35
N GLY A 6 17.16 -3.69 6.74
CA GLY A 6 17.62 -3.55 5.36
C GLY A 6 16.44 -3.30 4.42
N VAL A 7 16.72 -2.81 3.21
CA VAL A 7 15.69 -2.61 2.17
C VAL A 7 14.95 -3.94 1.95
N PRO A 8 13.63 -4.01 2.22
CA PRO A 8 12.88 -5.25 2.09
C PRO A 8 12.79 -5.68 0.62
N THR A 9 12.87 -6.98 0.37
CA THR A 9 12.64 -7.54 -0.97
C THR A 9 11.14 -7.74 -1.18
N ILE A 10 10.53 -6.86 -1.97
CA ILE A 10 9.12 -6.93 -2.34
C ILE A 10 8.96 -7.65 -3.67
N ARG A 11 7.87 -8.39 -3.86
CA ARG A 11 7.52 -9.10 -5.11
C ARG A 11 6.04 -9.02 -5.42
N ILE A 12 5.37 -7.91 -5.12
CA ILE A 12 3.92 -7.79 -5.27
C ILE A 12 3.55 -7.34 -6.68
N ALA A 13 4.33 -6.42 -7.26
CA ALA A 13 4.09 -5.87 -8.60
C ALA A 13 4.41 -6.88 -9.71
N GLN A 14 5.29 -7.87 -9.42
CA GLN A 14 5.78 -8.84 -10.41
C GLN A 14 6.57 -8.17 -11.55
N GLU A 15 7.15 -7.00 -11.26
CA GLU A 15 7.97 -6.21 -12.16
C GLU A 15 9.18 -5.71 -11.37
N PRO A 16 10.42 -6.12 -11.72
CA PRO A 16 11.60 -5.89 -10.89
C PRO A 16 11.82 -4.42 -10.49
N ALA A 17 11.61 -3.48 -11.41
CA ALA A 17 11.79 -2.05 -11.13
C ALA A 17 10.71 -1.49 -10.19
N ALA A 18 9.47 -1.95 -10.32
CA ALA A 18 8.39 -1.54 -9.41
C ALA A 18 8.56 -2.17 -8.03
N ASP A 19 8.92 -3.46 -7.98
CA ASP A 19 9.19 -4.19 -6.76
C ASP A 19 10.39 -3.61 -5.98
N ASP A 20 11.45 -3.18 -6.68
CA ASP A 20 12.57 -2.45 -6.07
C ASP A 20 12.11 -1.13 -5.45
N LEU A 21 11.35 -0.31 -6.18
CA LEU A 21 10.81 0.96 -5.67
C LEU A 21 9.93 0.73 -4.43
N LEU A 22 9.06 -0.28 -4.47
CA LEU A 22 8.21 -0.66 -3.34
C LEU A 22 9.01 -1.12 -2.12
N GLY A 23 10.26 -1.57 -2.27
CA GLY A 23 11.12 -1.91 -1.14
C GLY A 23 11.80 -0.69 -0.54
N ARG A 24 12.35 0.18 -1.39
CA ARG A 24 13.20 1.31 -0.95
C ARG A 24 12.46 2.62 -0.67
N ASP A 25 11.22 2.76 -1.13
CA ASP A 25 10.41 3.97 -0.98
C ASP A 25 9.10 3.69 -0.19
N PRO A 26 9.07 4.03 1.11
CA PRO A 26 7.88 3.89 1.96
C PRO A 26 6.62 4.57 1.41
N LEU A 27 6.75 5.70 0.69
CA LEU A 27 5.61 6.38 0.10
C LEU A 27 5.08 5.60 -1.11
N ALA A 28 5.96 5.01 -1.91
CA ALA A 28 5.56 4.11 -2.99
C ALA A 28 4.73 2.93 -2.48
N LEU A 29 5.13 2.31 -1.36
CA LEU A 29 4.34 1.25 -0.73
C LEU A 29 2.93 1.73 -0.33
N LEU A 30 2.83 2.88 0.35
CA LEU A 30 1.53 3.43 0.75
C LEU A 30 0.63 3.70 -0.45
N ILE A 31 1.19 4.25 -1.52
CA ILE A 31 0.44 4.53 -2.75
C ILE A 31 0.00 3.22 -3.41
N GLY A 32 0.87 2.21 -3.51
CA GLY A 32 0.49 0.89 -4.01
C GLY A 32 -0.70 0.28 -3.24
N MET A 33 -0.65 0.36 -1.91
CA MET A 33 -1.75 -0.09 -1.04
C MET A 33 -3.03 0.75 -1.22
N LEU A 34 -2.91 2.07 -1.39
CA LEU A 34 -4.04 2.95 -1.69
C LEU A 34 -4.73 2.52 -2.99
N LEU A 35 -3.94 2.19 -4.02
CA LEU A 35 -4.39 1.77 -5.35
C LEU A 35 -4.95 0.35 -5.39
N ASP A 36 -4.66 -0.54 -4.41
CA ASP A 36 -5.25 -1.89 -4.33
C ASP A 36 -6.71 -1.83 -3.88
N GLN A 37 -7.55 -1.30 -4.75
CA GLN A 37 -8.99 -1.33 -4.61
C GLN A 37 -9.61 -1.59 -5.96
N GLN A 38 -10.38 -2.67 -6.04
CA GLN A 38 -11.17 -2.92 -7.23
C GLN A 38 -10.30 -3.08 -8.51
N PHE A 39 -9.01 -3.33 -8.38
CA PHE A 39 -8.03 -3.38 -9.47
C PHE A 39 -7.10 -4.60 -9.25
N PRO A 40 -6.46 -5.16 -10.28
CA PRO A 40 -5.48 -6.24 -10.06
C PRO A 40 -4.35 -5.74 -9.15
N MET A 41 -4.03 -6.51 -8.11
CA MET A 41 -3.11 -6.05 -7.06
C MET A 41 -1.72 -5.75 -7.61
N GLU A 42 -1.24 -6.58 -8.54
CA GLU A 42 0.06 -6.43 -9.20
C GLU A 42 0.12 -5.09 -9.95
N ARG A 43 -0.95 -4.73 -10.66
CA ARG A 43 -1.04 -3.45 -11.35
C ARG A 43 -1.19 -2.27 -10.40
N ALA A 44 -1.88 -2.43 -9.27
CA ALA A 44 -1.97 -1.40 -8.25
C ALA A 44 -0.59 -1.11 -7.65
N PHE A 45 0.17 -2.15 -7.33
CA PHE A 45 1.51 -2.06 -6.76
C PHE A 45 2.59 -1.69 -7.79
N ALA A 46 2.35 -1.88 -9.09
CA ALA A 46 3.17 -1.28 -10.16
C ALA A 46 2.88 0.23 -10.37
N GLY A 47 1.71 0.71 -9.94
CA GLY A 47 1.27 2.09 -10.10
C GLY A 47 2.24 3.17 -9.61
N PRO A 48 2.86 3.04 -8.41
CA PRO A 48 3.87 3.98 -7.92
C PRO A 48 5.07 4.16 -8.85
N ALA A 49 5.56 3.09 -9.49
CA ALA A 49 6.69 3.17 -10.41
C ALA A 49 6.33 3.92 -11.70
N LEU A 50 5.13 3.64 -12.24
CA LEU A 50 4.60 4.39 -13.37
C LEU A 50 4.36 5.87 -13.03
N LEU A 51 3.90 6.16 -11.82
CA LEU A 51 3.76 7.54 -11.33
C LEU A 51 5.13 8.24 -11.25
N ALA A 52 6.13 7.59 -10.66
CA ALA A 52 7.49 8.11 -10.54
C ALA A 52 8.10 8.39 -11.92
N GLN A 53 7.96 7.45 -12.86
CA GLN A 53 8.39 7.61 -14.26
C GLN A 53 7.78 8.86 -14.91
N ARG A 54 6.48 9.09 -14.74
CA ARG A 54 5.79 10.25 -15.35
C ARG A 54 6.14 11.59 -14.72
N LEU A 55 6.46 11.57 -13.43
CA LEU A 55 6.96 12.73 -12.71
C LEU A 55 8.46 12.96 -12.95
N GLY A 56 9.14 12.08 -13.70
CA GLY A 56 10.56 12.20 -14.01
C GLY A 56 11.47 12.02 -12.80
N THR A 57 11.08 11.15 -11.86
CA THR A 57 11.79 10.91 -10.60
C THR A 57 11.98 9.42 -10.32
N ASP A 58 13.02 9.08 -9.56
CA ASP A 58 13.29 7.71 -9.10
C ASP A 58 12.71 7.44 -7.70
N THR A 59 12.20 8.46 -7.01
CA THR A 59 11.52 8.36 -5.70
C THR A 59 10.33 9.33 -5.66
N LEU A 60 9.31 9.01 -4.87
CA LEU A 60 8.14 9.86 -4.74
C LEU A 60 8.34 10.85 -3.58
N SER A 61 7.89 12.09 -3.77
CA SER A 61 7.90 13.13 -2.75
C SER A 61 6.48 13.48 -2.36
N ALA A 62 6.13 13.27 -1.07
CA ALA A 62 4.81 13.63 -0.57
C ALA A 62 4.55 15.13 -0.73
N ALA A 63 5.54 15.98 -0.44
CA ALA A 63 5.43 17.43 -0.61
C ALA A 63 5.14 17.82 -2.07
N ALA A 64 5.91 17.27 -3.02
CA ALA A 64 5.70 17.57 -4.44
C ALA A 64 4.31 17.13 -4.93
N ILE A 65 3.83 15.96 -4.50
CA ILE A 65 2.49 15.46 -4.88
C ILE A 65 1.38 16.27 -4.17
N ALA A 66 1.58 16.64 -2.90
CA ALA A 66 0.64 17.43 -2.11
C ALA A 66 0.39 18.82 -2.71
N ASP A 67 1.46 19.46 -3.20
CA ASP A 67 1.47 20.81 -3.77
C ASP A 67 1.19 20.86 -5.28
N ALA A 68 1.20 19.71 -5.96
CA ALA A 68 0.91 19.64 -7.39
C ALA A 68 -0.46 20.24 -7.73
N ASP A 69 -0.56 20.88 -8.89
CA ASP A 69 -1.86 21.28 -9.43
C ASP A 69 -2.77 20.04 -9.58
N PRO A 70 -4.01 20.06 -9.05
CA PRO A 70 -4.88 18.89 -9.06
C PRO A 70 -5.19 18.34 -10.46
N ASP A 71 -5.36 19.21 -11.45
CA ASP A 71 -5.70 18.79 -12.82
C ASP A 71 -4.47 18.26 -13.56
N ALA A 72 -3.30 18.85 -13.32
CA ALA A 72 -2.03 18.31 -13.79
C ALA A 72 -1.77 16.91 -13.21
N LEU A 73 -1.99 16.70 -11.92
CA LEU A 73 -1.82 15.39 -11.28
C LEU A 73 -2.82 14.36 -11.83
N LYS A 74 -4.07 14.75 -12.08
CA LYS A 74 -5.06 13.88 -12.74
C LYS A 74 -4.60 13.49 -14.14
N ALA A 75 -4.03 14.41 -14.91
CA ALA A 75 -3.49 14.12 -16.23
C ALA A 75 -2.32 13.12 -16.17
N VAL A 76 -1.42 13.28 -15.19
CA VAL A 76 -0.34 12.31 -14.90
C VAL A 76 -0.92 10.92 -14.62
N PHE A 77 -1.99 10.79 -13.85
CA PHE A 77 -2.63 9.49 -13.60
C PHE A 77 -3.36 8.92 -14.83
N ALA A 78 -3.92 9.77 -15.67
CA ALA A 78 -4.78 9.39 -16.79
C ALA A 78 -4.02 8.98 -18.06
N GLY A 79 -2.77 9.41 -18.25
CA GLY A 79 -1.98 9.10 -19.45
C GLY A 79 -1.94 7.58 -19.76
N PRO A 80 -1.87 7.15 -21.03
CA PRO A 80 -1.81 5.73 -21.38
C PRO A 80 -0.44 5.12 -21.06
N PRO A 81 -0.38 3.89 -20.49
CA PRO A 81 -1.49 3.19 -19.84
C PRO A 81 -1.89 3.91 -18.54
N ALA A 82 -3.17 4.04 -18.21
CA ALA A 82 -3.58 4.73 -16.98
C ALA A 82 -3.00 4.03 -15.72
N VAL A 83 -2.59 4.82 -14.72
CA VAL A 83 -2.05 4.33 -13.44
C VAL A 83 -3.09 3.45 -12.73
N HIS A 84 -4.36 3.80 -12.84
CA HIS A 84 -5.48 3.04 -12.29
C HIS A 84 -6.68 3.10 -13.23
N ARG A 85 -7.64 2.16 -13.08
CA ARG A 85 -8.91 2.19 -13.82
C ARG A 85 -9.82 3.39 -13.47
N TYR A 86 -9.49 4.12 -12.40
CA TYR A 86 -10.19 5.32 -11.92
C TYR A 86 -9.15 6.44 -11.69
N PRO A 87 -8.50 6.94 -12.75
CA PRO A 87 -7.31 7.77 -12.62
C PRO A 87 -7.58 9.07 -11.84
N GLY A 88 -8.69 9.76 -12.15
CA GLY A 88 -9.03 11.02 -11.47
C GLY A 88 -9.23 10.86 -9.96
N SER A 89 -10.06 9.90 -9.54
CA SER A 89 -10.31 9.67 -8.11
C SER A 89 -9.07 9.17 -7.37
N MET A 90 -8.22 8.36 -8.01
CA MET A 90 -6.99 7.89 -7.38
C MET A 90 -5.92 8.98 -7.29
N ALA A 91 -5.85 9.90 -8.26
CA ALA A 91 -5.01 11.08 -8.16
C ALA A 91 -5.40 11.95 -6.95
N GLU A 92 -6.68 12.27 -6.80
CA GLU A 92 -7.21 13.06 -5.68
C GLU A 92 -6.91 12.42 -4.32
N ARG A 93 -7.14 11.11 -4.19
CA ARG A 93 -6.84 10.39 -2.94
C ARG A 93 -5.35 10.29 -2.65
N THR A 94 -4.53 10.09 -3.68
CA THR A 94 -3.07 10.07 -3.53
C THR A 94 -2.56 11.42 -3.03
N GLN A 95 -3.05 12.50 -3.61
CA GLN A 95 -2.75 13.86 -3.15
C GLN A 95 -3.21 14.10 -1.71
N ALA A 96 -4.41 13.64 -1.35
CA ALA A 96 -4.92 13.78 0.02
C ALA A 96 -4.07 13.02 1.06
N VAL A 97 -3.62 11.80 0.74
CA VAL A 97 -2.67 11.05 1.58
C VAL A 97 -1.36 11.84 1.74
N CYS A 98 -0.81 12.35 0.63
CA CYS A 98 0.43 13.12 0.67
C CYS A 98 0.30 14.40 1.50
N ARG A 99 -0.82 15.11 1.41
CA ARG A 99 -1.12 16.29 2.25
C ARG A 99 -1.15 15.94 3.74
N LEU A 100 -1.82 14.86 4.12
CA LEU A 100 -1.83 14.41 5.52
C LEU A 100 -0.44 14.03 6.01
N LEU A 101 0.36 13.35 5.17
CA LEU A 101 1.76 13.05 5.48
C LEU A 101 2.59 14.31 5.71
N VAL A 102 2.44 15.33 4.87
CA VAL A 102 3.11 16.64 5.06
C VAL A 102 2.68 17.29 6.38
N GLU A 103 1.38 17.33 6.65
CA GLU A 103 0.81 17.98 7.85
C GLU A 103 1.27 17.31 9.15
N ARG A 104 1.33 15.98 9.20
CA ARG A 104 1.44 15.23 10.46
C ARG A 104 2.70 14.39 10.60
N TYR A 105 3.39 14.13 9.50
CA TYR A 105 4.50 13.17 9.41
C TYR A 105 5.69 13.73 8.63
N GLU A 106 5.80 15.06 8.52
CA GLU A 106 6.92 15.76 7.85
C GLU A 106 7.12 15.36 6.38
N GLY A 107 6.05 14.88 5.74
CA GLY A 107 6.08 14.39 4.36
C GLY A 107 6.78 13.03 4.20
N ARG A 108 7.08 12.35 5.30
CA ARG A 108 7.76 11.04 5.34
C ARG A 108 6.76 9.94 5.69
N ALA A 109 6.58 8.97 4.80
CA ALA A 109 5.66 7.85 5.02
C ALA A 109 6.13 6.94 6.16
N GLU A 110 7.43 6.74 6.29
CA GLU A 110 8.06 5.94 7.35
C GLU A 110 7.78 6.48 8.76
N ASN A 111 7.51 7.77 8.91
CA ASN A 111 7.16 8.39 10.19
C ASN A 111 5.79 7.91 10.72
N LEU A 112 4.96 7.23 9.91
CA LEU A 112 3.77 6.55 10.42
C LEU A 112 4.12 5.46 11.44
N TRP A 113 5.27 4.79 11.26
CA TRP A 113 5.66 3.61 12.04
C TRP A 113 7.04 3.70 12.71
N ALA A 114 7.84 4.74 12.44
CA ALA A 114 9.19 4.87 12.99
C ALA A 114 9.23 4.93 14.53
N ASP A 115 8.26 5.60 15.15
CA ASP A 115 8.17 5.86 16.59
C ASP A 115 6.96 5.17 17.25
N VAL A 116 6.33 4.21 16.56
CA VAL A 116 5.04 3.68 16.98
C VAL A 116 5.18 2.75 18.21
N PRO A 117 4.43 2.98 19.30
CA PRO A 117 4.61 2.20 20.54
C PRO A 117 4.02 0.78 20.45
N ASP A 118 2.94 0.62 19.68
CA ASP A 118 2.18 -0.62 19.60
C ASP A 118 1.42 -0.74 18.27
N GLY A 119 0.96 -1.95 17.98
CA GLY A 119 0.18 -2.29 16.81
C GLY A 119 -1.16 -1.55 16.73
N ALA A 120 -1.78 -1.28 17.88
CA ALA A 120 -3.06 -0.56 17.93
C ALA A 120 -2.91 0.90 17.47
N THR A 121 -1.82 1.57 17.87
CA THR A 121 -1.46 2.90 17.43
C THR A 121 -1.06 2.91 15.97
N LEU A 122 -0.32 1.90 15.51
CA LEU A 122 0.01 1.75 14.09
C LEU A 122 -1.25 1.63 13.24
N LEU A 123 -2.18 0.75 13.64
CA LEU A 123 -3.46 0.57 12.96
C LEU A 123 -4.28 1.86 12.93
N ARG A 124 -4.32 2.60 14.05
CA ARG A 124 -5.01 3.89 14.14
C ARG A 124 -4.41 4.89 13.15
N ARG A 125 -3.09 5.12 13.20
CA ARG A 125 -2.38 6.06 12.31
C ARG A 125 -2.60 5.73 10.83
N VAL A 126 -2.50 4.45 10.47
CA VAL A 126 -2.79 3.99 9.10
C VAL A 126 -4.26 4.21 8.73
N GLY A 127 -5.20 3.94 9.64
CA GLY A 127 -6.63 4.11 9.40
C GLY A 127 -7.08 5.57 9.26
N GLU A 128 -6.28 6.53 9.70
CA GLU A 128 -6.51 7.96 9.50
C GLU A 128 -6.16 8.43 8.08
N LEU A 129 -5.41 7.64 7.31
CA LEU A 129 -5.05 7.99 5.94
C LEU A 129 -6.28 8.01 5.02
N PRO A 130 -6.47 9.06 4.19
CA PRO A 130 -7.54 9.11 3.21
C PRO A 130 -7.56 7.87 2.30
N GLY A 131 -8.69 7.15 2.29
CA GLY A 131 -8.84 5.92 1.48
C GLY A 131 -8.37 4.62 2.15
N PHE A 132 -7.95 4.66 3.41
CA PHE A 132 -7.59 3.50 4.23
C PHE A 132 -8.72 3.09 5.20
N GLY A 133 -9.75 2.44 4.65
CA GLY A 133 -10.78 1.80 5.48
C GLY A 133 -10.21 0.67 6.35
N ALA A 134 -10.98 0.25 7.36
CA ALA A 134 -10.53 -0.69 8.41
C ALA A 134 -9.82 -1.96 7.88
N GLN A 135 -10.36 -2.59 6.83
CA GLN A 135 -9.72 -3.77 6.23
C GLN A 135 -8.36 -3.45 5.59
N LYS A 136 -8.29 -2.36 4.82
CA LYS A 136 -7.06 -1.92 4.16
C LYS A 136 -5.98 -1.58 5.17
N ALA A 137 -6.37 -0.88 6.25
CA ALA A 137 -5.46 -0.54 7.33
C ALA A 137 -4.85 -1.81 7.96
N LYS A 138 -5.67 -2.81 8.28
CA LYS A 138 -5.18 -4.10 8.81
C LYS A 138 -4.23 -4.84 7.86
N ILE A 139 -4.53 -4.82 6.56
CA ILE A 139 -3.64 -5.44 5.55
C ILE A 139 -2.30 -4.69 5.47
N LEU A 140 -2.29 -3.37 5.52
CA LEU A 140 -1.03 -2.61 5.55
C LEU A 140 -0.24 -2.89 6.82
N VAL A 141 -0.87 -2.97 8.00
CA VAL A 141 -0.19 -3.38 9.24
C VAL A 141 0.42 -4.77 9.10
N ALA A 142 -0.31 -5.71 8.50
CA ALA A 142 0.22 -7.05 8.22
C ALA A 142 1.42 -7.01 7.28
N LEU A 143 1.36 -6.24 6.19
CA LEU A 143 2.43 -6.11 5.22
C LEU A 143 3.68 -5.50 5.87
N LEU A 144 3.49 -4.44 6.65
CA LEU A 144 4.55 -3.77 7.39
C LEU A 144 5.27 -4.73 8.34
N GLY A 145 4.53 -5.54 9.10
CA GLY A 145 5.12 -6.51 10.01
C GLY A 145 5.74 -7.73 9.33
N LYS A 146 5.12 -8.25 8.26
CA LYS A 146 5.57 -9.47 7.57
C LYS A 146 6.74 -9.23 6.62
N GLN A 147 6.76 -8.11 5.91
CA GLN A 147 7.72 -7.87 4.83
C GLN A 147 8.71 -6.74 5.13
N TYR A 148 8.30 -5.74 5.93
CA TYR A 148 9.11 -4.56 6.23
C TYR A 148 9.80 -4.60 7.61
N GLY A 149 9.55 -5.64 8.41
CA GLY A 149 10.14 -5.78 9.76
C GLY A 149 9.58 -4.83 10.81
N VAL A 150 8.50 -4.10 10.51
CA VAL A 150 7.84 -3.17 11.45
C VAL A 150 6.99 -3.97 12.43
N THR A 151 7.58 -4.32 13.57
CA THR A 151 7.01 -5.30 14.50
C THR A 151 6.77 -4.73 15.92
N PRO A 152 6.04 -3.61 16.08
CA PRO A 152 5.71 -3.08 17.41
C PRO A 152 4.84 -4.09 18.18
N SER A 153 4.84 -4.00 19.51
CA SER A 153 4.06 -4.92 20.35
C SER A 153 2.59 -4.97 19.92
N GLY A 154 1.99 -6.16 19.80
CA GLY A 154 0.58 -6.30 19.44
C GLY A 154 0.23 -6.10 17.95
N TRP A 155 1.21 -6.03 17.03
CA TRP A 155 0.94 -5.76 15.61
C TRP A 155 0.13 -6.84 14.91
N ARG A 156 0.27 -8.12 15.29
CA ARG A 156 -0.49 -9.23 14.68
C ARG A 156 -1.96 -9.15 15.06
N GLU A 157 -2.23 -8.88 16.34
CA GLU A 157 -3.55 -8.68 16.89
C GLU A 157 -4.25 -7.50 16.22
N ALA A 158 -3.51 -6.38 16.04
CA ALA A 158 -4.01 -5.23 15.31
C ALA A 158 -4.34 -5.54 13.83
N ALA A 159 -3.51 -6.35 13.17
CA ALA A 159 -3.76 -6.83 11.81
C ALA A 159 -4.89 -7.87 11.71
N GLY A 160 -5.34 -8.45 12.84
CA GLY A 160 -6.36 -9.51 12.87
C GLY A 160 -5.96 -10.74 12.05
N ASP A 161 -6.91 -11.32 11.30
CA ASP A 161 -6.68 -12.49 10.43
C ASP A 161 -5.53 -12.31 9.42
N TYR A 162 -5.17 -11.07 9.07
CA TYR A 162 -4.05 -10.79 8.18
C TYR A 162 -2.69 -10.90 8.88
N GLY A 163 -2.66 -10.78 10.22
CA GLY A 163 -1.47 -10.93 11.05
C GLY A 163 -1.12 -12.38 11.36
N THR A 164 -2.03 -13.33 11.13
CA THR A 164 -1.82 -14.76 11.40
C THR A 164 -0.59 -15.29 10.66
N ASP A 165 0.23 -16.06 11.38
CA ASP A 165 1.41 -16.69 10.81
C ASP A 165 1.02 -17.74 9.76
N GLY A 166 1.78 -17.80 8.67
CA GLY A 166 1.46 -18.66 7.52
C GLY A 166 0.19 -18.32 6.74
N ALA A 167 -0.49 -17.18 7.01
CA ALA A 167 -1.66 -16.77 6.25
C ALA A 167 -1.34 -16.56 4.75
N ARG A 168 -2.33 -16.81 3.89
CA ARG A 168 -2.28 -16.58 2.43
C ARG A 168 -3.53 -15.82 1.97
N ARG A 169 -3.76 -14.64 2.58
CA ARG A 169 -5.05 -13.93 2.52
C ARG A 169 -4.99 -12.60 1.80
N SER A 170 -3.81 -11.97 1.73
CA SER A 170 -3.66 -10.60 1.25
C SER A 170 -2.31 -10.35 0.60
N VAL A 171 -2.12 -9.13 0.08
CA VAL A 171 -0.83 -8.68 -0.48
C VAL A 171 0.33 -8.77 0.53
N ALA A 172 0.03 -8.69 1.83
CA ALA A 172 1.00 -8.89 2.90
C ALA A 172 1.66 -10.28 2.88
N ASP A 173 1.03 -11.26 2.24
CA ASP A 173 1.46 -12.65 2.20
C ASP A 173 2.20 -13.01 0.89
N VAL A 174 2.30 -12.07 -0.07
CA VAL A 174 2.93 -12.28 -1.38
C VAL A 174 4.43 -12.01 -1.29
N VAL A 175 5.24 -13.07 -1.36
CA VAL A 175 6.72 -13.02 -1.27
C VAL A 175 7.41 -13.77 -2.41
N ASP A 176 6.65 -14.54 -3.19
CA ASP A 176 7.11 -15.36 -4.31
C ASP A 176 5.92 -15.73 -5.24
N PRO A 177 6.17 -16.37 -6.39
CA PRO A 177 5.09 -16.77 -7.31
C PRO A 177 4.07 -17.74 -6.70
N THR A 178 4.49 -18.60 -5.76
CA THR A 178 3.61 -19.58 -5.11
C THR A 178 2.60 -18.88 -4.20
N SER A 179 3.08 -18.00 -3.31
CA SER A 179 2.23 -17.18 -2.45
C SER A 179 1.29 -16.27 -3.22
N LEU A 180 1.74 -15.73 -4.36
CA LEU A 180 0.87 -14.96 -5.24
C LEU A 180 -0.32 -15.79 -5.75
N ALA A 181 -0.05 -17.02 -6.22
CA ALA A 181 -1.09 -17.91 -6.72
C ALA A 181 -2.10 -18.26 -5.61
N GLU A 182 -1.63 -18.56 -4.41
CA GLU A 182 -2.49 -18.89 -3.26
C GLU A 182 -3.34 -17.70 -2.81
N VAL A 183 -2.76 -16.50 -2.72
CA VAL A 183 -3.50 -15.27 -2.38
C VAL A 183 -4.56 -14.96 -3.44
N ARG A 184 -4.26 -15.18 -4.72
CA ARG A 184 -5.25 -15.03 -5.81
C ARG A 184 -6.41 -16.00 -5.63
N ALA A 185 -6.13 -17.28 -5.38
CA ALA A 185 -7.15 -18.30 -5.14
C ALA A 185 -8.03 -17.90 -3.94
N PHE A 186 -7.41 -17.53 -2.81
CA PHE A 186 -8.14 -17.07 -1.63
C PHE A 186 -9.05 -15.87 -1.92
N LYS A 187 -8.55 -14.84 -2.63
CA LYS A 187 -9.36 -13.66 -3.01
C LYS A 187 -10.52 -14.02 -3.93
N GLN A 188 -10.33 -14.98 -4.84
CA GLN A 188 -11.39 -15.47 -5.75
C GLN A 188 -12.48 -16.20 -4.97
N ASP A 189 -12.11 -17.11 -4.08
CA ASP A 189 -13.04 -17.89 -3.25
C ASP A 189 -13.83 -16.98 -2.31
N ALA A 190 -13.16 -16.04 -1.64
CA ALA A 190 -13.81 -15.07 -0.77
C ALA A 190 -14.84 -14.21 -1.54
N LYS A 191 -14.51 -13.80 -2.77
CA LYS A 191 -15.43 -13.05 -3.64
C LYS A 191 -16.62 -13.90 -4.08
N ALA A 192 -16.41 -15.19 -4.39
CA ALA A 192 -17.48 -16.11 -4.74
C ALA A 192 -18.42 -16.33 -3.55
N ALA A 193 -17.89 -16.59 -2.35
CA ALA A 193 -18.65 -16.75 -1.12
C ALA A 193 -19.45 -15.49 -0.76
N ALA A 194 -18.86 -14.30 -0.92
CA ALA A 194 -19.54 -13.03 -0.67
C ALA A 194 -20.68 -12.76 -1.66
N LYS A 195 -20.55 -13.20 -2.92
CA LYS A 195 -21.64 -13.14 -3.91
C LYS A 195 -22.77 -14.08 -3.53
N ALA A 196 -22.45 -15.34 -3.18
CA ALA A 196 -23.45 -16.33 -2.77
C ALA A 196 -24.30 -15.85 -1.58
N LYS A 197 -23.66 -15.26 -0.56
CA LYS A 197 -24.34 -14.67 0.61
C LYS A 197 -25.24 -13.47 0.29
N LYS A 198 -25.04 -12.78 -0.84
CA LYS A 198 -25.89 -11.65 -1.27
C LYS A 198 -27.10 -12.10 -2.08
N THR A 199 -27.08 -13.33 -2.59
CA THR A 199 -28.12 -13.91 -3.43
C THR A 199 -29.01 -14.91 -2.69
N SER A 200 -28.69 -15.21 -1.42
CA SER A 200 -29.51 -16.00 -0.47
C SER A 200 -30.18 -15.07 0.51
#